data_AF-A0A2E5SJZ1-F1
#
_entry.id   AF-A0A2E5SJZ1-F1
#
_cell.length_a   1.000
_cell.length_b   1.000
_cell.length_c   1.000
_cell.angle_alpha   90.00
_cell.angle_beta   90.00
_cell.angle_gamma   90.00
#
_symmetry.space_group_name_H-M   'P 1'
#
loop_
_entity.id
_entity.type
_entity.pdbx_description
1 polymer ?
#
loop_
_entity_poly.entity_id
_entity_poly.type
_entity_poly.pdbx_seq_one_letter_code
_entity_poly.pdbx_strand_id
1 'polypeptide(L)' 'MSYNERTDMLKFAIYLNLFLGIYNIYLFYYSSYLFNIIIGSLNIGVWVFFRDMKLVHTLLKKKYGNKY' A
#
# COMPACT_ATOMS: atom_id res chain seq x y z
N MET A 1 18.71 -9.12 5.89
CA MET A 1 17.51 -8.33 6.22
C MET A 1 16.76 -8.95 7.37
N SER A 2 16.87 -8.31 8.52
CA SER A 2 16.14 -8.62 9.75
C SER A 2 14.62 -8.51 9.53
N TYR A 3 13.83 -9.22 10.32
CA TYR A 3 12.36 -9.20 10.25
C TYR A 3 11.82 -7.75 10.33
N ASN A 4 12.42 -6.93 11.19
CA ASN A 4 12.05 -5.53 11.39
C ASN A 4 12.28 -4.68 10.13
N GLU A 5 13.41 -4.85 9.43
CA GLU A 5 13.69 -4.13 8.18
C GLU A 5 12.68 -4.46 7.08
N ARG A 6 12.22 -5.72 6.99
CA ARG A 6 11.23 -6.12 5.99
C ARG A 6 9.86 -5.51 6.28
N THR A 7 9.47 -5.46 7.55
CA THR A 7 8.24 -4.77 7.95
C THR A 7 8.33 -3.28 7.65
N ASP A 8 9.46 -2.63 7.92
CA ASP A 8 9.65 -1.19 7.67
C ASP A 8 9.63 -0.86 6.17
N MET A 9 10.23 -1.71 5.34
CA MET A 9 10.10 -1.60 3.87
C MET A 9 8.66 -1.77 3.39
N LEU A 10 7.90 -2.69 3.99
CA LEU A 10 6.47 -2.85 3.71
C LEU A 10 5.66 -1.64 4.17
N LYS A 11 5.96 -1.06 5.34
CA LYS A 11 5.33 0.19 5.79
C LYS A 11 5.57 1.29 4.79
N PHE A 12 6.81 1.44 4.35
CA PHE A 12 7.20 2.45 3.39
C PHE A 12 6.49 2.26 2.05
N ALA A 13 6.41 1.02 1.54
CA ALA A 13 5.68 0.70 0.31
C ALA A 13 4.18 1.04 0.41
N ILE A 14 3.55 0.78 1.56
CA ILE A 14 2.15 1.12 1.83
C ILE A 14 1.95 2.64 1.80
N TYR A 15 2.84 3.40 2.46
CA TYR A 15 2.81 4.86 2.43
C TYR A 15 3.08 5.43 1.02
N LEU A 16 3.95 4.80 0.24
CA LEU A 16 4.17 5.17 -1.16
C LEU A 16 2.90 4.98 -2.01
N ASN A 17 2.15 3.90 -1.79
CA ASN A 17 0.86 3.70 -2.47
C ASN A 17 -0.14 4.81 -2.13
N LEU A 18 -0.17 5.28 -0.87
CA LEU A 18 -0.99 6.44 -0.51
C LEU A 18 -0.56 7.71 -1.27
N PHE A 19 0.74 7.99 -1.28
CA PHE A 19 1.29 9.15 -1.97
C PHE A 19 0.97 9.14 -3.47
N LEU A 20 1.16 7.99 -4.13
CA LEU A 20 0.81 7.79 -5.53
C LEU A 20 -0.71 7.90 -5.77
N GLY A 21 -1.53 7.46 -4.82
CA GLY A 21 -2.98 7.59 -4.88
C GLY A 21 -3.42 9.05 -4.87
N ILE A 22 -2.90 9.84 -3.93
CA ILE A 22 -3.16 11.29 -3.83
C ILE A 22 -2.65 12.01 -5.09
N TYR A 23 -1.47 11.66 -5.58
CA TYR A 23 -0.91 12.24 -6.80
C TYR A 23 -1.79 11.97 -8.03
N ASN A 24 -2.35 10.76 -8.15
CA ASN A 24 -3.28 10.43 -9.24
C ASN A 24 -4.60 11.23 -9.14
N ILE A 25 -5.12 11.48 -7.93
CA ILE A 25 -6.28 12.36 -7.74
C ILE A 25 -5.95 13.80 -8.14
N TYR A 26 -4.75 14.30 -7.79
CA TYR A 26 -4.29 15.61 -8.24
C TYR A 26 -4.18 15.67 -9.78
N LEU A 27 -3.68 14.60 -10.42
CA LEU A 27 -3.58 14.51 -11.88
C LEU A 27 -4.95 14.43 -12.57
N PHE A 28 -5.95 13.83 -11.90
CA PHE A 28 -7.34 13.88 -12.34
C PHE A 28 -7.86 15.32 -12.38
N TYR A 29 -7.62 16.10 -11.32
CA TYR A 29 -8.04 17.51 -11.30
C TYR A 29 -7.41 18.31 -12.46
N TYR A 30 -6.16 18.02 -12.81
CA TYR A 30 -5.44 18.74 -13.87
C TYR A 30 -5.81 18.31 -15.30
N SER A 31 -6.02 17.00 -15.54
CA SER A 31 -6.19 16.46 -16.90
C SER A 31 -7.58 15.85 -17.18
N SER A 32 -8.49 15.86 -16.22
CA SER A 32 -9.88 15.34 -16.31
C SER A 32 -10.03 13.88 -16.77
N TYR A 33 -8.96 13.09 -16.82
CA TYR A 33 -9.03 11.66 -17.18
C TYR A 33 -9.55 10.83 -16.01
N LEU A 34 -10.80 10.35 -16.12
CA LEU A 34 -11.46 9.47 -15.14
C LEU A 34 -10.61 8.25 -14.72
N PHE A 35 -9.74 7.74 -15.60
CA PHE A 35 -8.76 6.70 -15.28
C PHE A 35 -7.88 7.04 -14.07
N ASN A 36 -7.47 8.29 -13.93
CA ASN A 36 -6.62 8.75 -12.82
C ASN A 36 -7.37 8.69 -11.47
N ILE A 37 -8.69 8.93 -11.46
CA ILE A 37 -9.51 8.72 -10.25
C ILE A 37 -9.61 7.24 -9.90
N ILE A 38 -9.79 6.37 -10.89
CA ILE A 38 -9.92 4.93 -10.65
C ILE A 38 -8.61 4.39 -10.06
N ILE A 39 -7.46 4.71 -10.69
CA ILE A 39 -6.13 4.32 -10.19
C ILE A 39 -5.85 4.94 -8.82
N GLY A 40 -6.18 6.23 -8.64
CA GLY A 40 -6.00 6.93 -7.37
C GLY A 40 -6.79 6.27 -6.22
N SER A 41 -8.06 5.94 -6.48
CA SER A 41 -8.93 5.28 -5.51
C SER A 41 -8.47 3.85 -5.18
N LEU A 42 -7.96 3.10 -6.16
CA LEU A 42 -7.37 1.78 -5.94
C LEU A 42 -6.14 1.85 -5.04
N ASN A 43 -5.23 2.81 -5.30
CA ASN A 43 -4.02 3.01 -4.50
C ASN A 43 -4.33 3.44 -3.07
N ILE A 44 -5.31 4.32 -2.87
CA ILE A 44 -5.81 4.69 -1.55
C ILE A 44 -6.49 3.50 -0.87
N GLY A 45 -7.28 2.71 -1.60
CA GLY A 45 -7.92 1.50 -1.09
C GLY A 45 -6.90 0.49 -0.58
N VAL A 46 -5.87 0.19 -1.36
CA VAL A 46 -4.73 -0.66 -0.93
C VAL A 46 -4.10 -0.09 0.33
N TRP A 47 -3.85 1.23 0.40
CA TRP A 47 -3.36 1.81 1.64
C TRP A 47 -4.31 1.59 2.82
N VAL A 48 -5.61 1.86 2.69
CA VAL A 48 -6.60 1.68 3.78
C VAL A 48 -6.62 0.23 4.28
N PHE A 49 -6.63 -0.76 3.39
CA PHE A 49 -6.65 -2.18 3.76
C PHE A 49 -5.35 -2.63 4.45
N PHE A 50 -4.21 -2.07 4.06
CA PHE A 50 -2.91 -2.48 4.57
C PHE A 50 -2.33 -1.57 5.68
N ARG A 51 -2.93 -0.39 5.94
CA ARG A 51 -2.50 0.62 6.94
C ARG A 51 -2.41 0.03 8.34
N ASP A 52 -3.39 -0.77 8.74
CA ASP A 52 -3.45 -1.34 10.07
C ASP A 52 -2.38 -2.42 10.30
N MET A 53 -1.68 -2.86 9.25
CA MET A 53 -0.60 -3.86 9.27
C MET A 53 -0.93 -5.20 9.94
N LYS A 54 -2.12 -5.39 10.50
CA LYS A 54 -2.63 -6.66 11.03
C LYS A 54 -2.67 -7.71 9.93
N LEU A 55 -3.11 -7.33 8.74
CA LEU A 55 -3.07 -8.18 7.54
C LEU A 55 -1.64 -8.46 7.09
N VAL A 56 -0.75 -7.46 7.07
CA VAL A 56 0.67 -7.62 6.72
C VAL A 56 1.36 -8.57 7.68
N HIS A 57 1.13 -8.41 8.98
CA HIS A 57 1.67 -9.26 10.03
C HIS A 57 1.14 -10.69 9.89
N THR A 58 -0.14 -10.87 9.58
CA THR A 58 -0.74 -12.19 9.33
C THR A 58 -0.16 -12.86 8.07
N LEU A 59 0.04 -12.10 6.99
CA LEU A 59 0.63 -12.60 5.74
C LEU A 59 2.11 -12.96 5.91
N LEU A 60 2.88 -12.12 6.60
CA LEU A 60 4.28 -12.41 6.93
C LEU A 60 4.38 -13.61 7.87
N LYS A 61 3.52 -13.69 8.90
CA LYS A 61 3.46 -14.85 9.81
C LYS A 61 3.09 -16.13 9.06
N LYS A 62 2.15 -16.10 8.12
CA LYS A 62 1.79 -17.28 7.30
C LYS A 62 2.94 -17.72 6.39
N LYS A 63 3.68 -16.77 5.82
CA LYS A 63 4.79 -17.05 4.89
C LYS A 63 6.05 -17.61 5.59
N TYR A 64 6.31 -17.21 6.84
CA TYR A 64 7.51 -17.61 7.60
C TYR A 64 7.25 -18.58 8.76
N GLY A 65 6.03 -18.64 9.28
CA GLY A 65 5.61 -19.56 10.34
C GLY A 65 5.24 -20.96 9.86
N ASN A 66 5.28 -21.23 8.55
CA ASN A 66 5.09 -22.56 7.97
C ASN A 66 6.42 -23.24 7.63
N LYS A 67 7.51 -22.82 8.29
CA LYS A 67 8.88 -23.34 8.05
C LYS A 67 9.45 -24.12 9.24
N TYR A 68 8.64 -24.43 10.24
CA TYR A 68 8.95 -25.34 11.33
C TYR A 68 7.75 -26.24 11.59
#